data_AF-A0A5J6MRI4-F1
#
_entry.id   AF-A0A5J6MRI4-F1
#
_cell.length_a   1.000
_cell.length_b   1.000
_cell.length_c   1.000
_cell.angle_alpha   90.00
_cell.angle_beta   90.00
_cell.angle_gamma   90.00
#
_symmetry.space_group_name_H-M   'P 1'
#
loop_
_entity.id
_entity.type
_entity.pdbx_description
1 polymer ?
#
loop_
_entity_poly.entity_id
_entity_poly.type
_entity_poly.pdbx_seq_one_letter_code
_entity_poly.pdbx_strand_id
1 'polypeptide(L)'
;MVDFLTDANSRVYAEASMPQTLTDQPLTEEPQTSVAAPAPCADPVAHWLLIDGREQKSSEGLIEGFCRRLVESGFPLFRFFVSVRTLHPQVAAQGFHWWRNREQIKIVPREHGIYEEPAYLDSPIRLLHERRVNEVRRRIEDPATPIDFPILKDLKAEGVTDYLALPVLFTSGTINTLAIASDRAGGFTAQEIAYFKGLIPIFTIALEVRETKRIASTLLDTYLGHDAGQRVLQGQIRRGAGVTMAAAIFYCDLRGFTALSESMAPDQVIELLNDYFGCMAAPVQALGGEVLKFIGDAMLAIFPIADDLDRDRACRTALKAARQALTALDELNLGRREAGEATLEVGLALHTGTVMYGNIGAPDRLDFTVIGHAVNLTTRLERLCRQLGRRLVASERFASPCGIEMVPLGHFELPGVHVAQAVFGLPDEVSRLSHDPA
;
A
#
# COMPACT_ATOMS: atom_id res chain seq x y z
N MET A 1 45.54 20.16 -38.94
CA MET A 1 44.89 21.29 -39.66
C MET A 1 43.86 21.89 -38.72
N VAL A 2 44.32 22.92 -37.96
CA VAL A 2 43.58 23.99 -37.23
C VAL A 2 42.64 23.51 -36.10
N ASP A 3 42.93 23.57 -34.79
CA ASP A 3 43.34 24.64 -33.83
C ASP A 3 42.37 25.83 -33.65
N PHE A 4 42.34 26.38 -32.41
CA PHE A 4 41.47 27.43 -31.81
C PHE A 4 40.21 26.89 -31.10
N LEU A 5 40.00 27.04 -29.78
CA LEU A 5 40.27 28.18 -28.88
C LEU A 5 40.69 27.73 -27.45
N THR A 6 41.86 28.17 -27.02
CA THR A 6 42.18 28.59 -25.64
C THR A 6 41.58 29.97 -25.39
N ASP A 7 40.97 30.23 -24.22
CA ASP A 7 41.57 31.13 -23.21
C ASP A 7 40.82 31.20 -21.86
N ALA A 8 41.63 31.33 -20.80
CA ALA A 8 41.44 32.00 -19.52
C ALA A 8 40.11 31.93 -18.74
N ASN A 9 40.15 31.29 -17.56
CA ASN A 9 40.44 32.03 -16.32
C ASN A 9 40.56 31.09 -15.11
N SER A 10 41.79 30.78 -14.73
CA SER A 10 42.16 30.22 -13.43
C SER A 10 42.50 31.38 -12.49
N ARG A 11 41.56 31.79 -11.63
CA ARG A 11 41.87 32.70 -10.51
C ARG A 11 41.01 32.43 -9.27
N VAL A 12 41.71 31.96 -8.25
CA VAL A 12 41.63 32.40 -6.83
C VAL A 12 40.40 31.95 -6.02
N TYR A 13 40.55 30.84 -5.31
CA TYR A 13 39.98 30.70 -3.96
C TYR A 13 41.11 30.89 -2.95
N ALA A 14 41.36 32.14 -2.60
CA ALA A 14 42.20 32.50 -1.46
C ALA A 14 41.32 32.51 -0.21
N GLU A 15 41.87 31.93 0.85
CA GLU A 15 41.37 31.93 2.22
C GLU A 15 40.95 33.35 2.66
N ALA A 16 39.65 33.56 2.88
CA ALA A 16 39.16 34.73 3.58
C ALA A 16 39.06 34.40 5.07
N SER A 17 40.01 34.94 5.83
CA SER A 17 40.05 34.92 7.29
C SER A 17 38.78 35.49 7.91
N MET A 18 38.21 34.79 8.90
CA MET A 18 37.14 35.32 9.74
C MET A 18 37.66 36.44 10.64
N PRO A 19 37.03 37.63 10.65
CA PRO A 19 37.23 38.57 11.75
C PRO A 19 36.37 38.13 12.94
N GLN A 20 37.04 37.73 14.02
CA GLN A 20 36.47 37.69 15.36
C GLN A 20 36.14 39.13 15.82
N THR A 21 35.15 39.23 16.71
CA THR A 21 34.65 40.41 17.46
C THR A 21 33.54 41.25 16.79
N LEU A 22 32.29 40.85 17.07
CA LEU A 22 31.16 41.75 17.22
C LEU A 22 30.75 41.71 18.69
N THR A 23 31.12 42.78 19.39
CA THR A 23 30.86 43.07 20.79
C THR A 23 29.36 43.18 21.07
N ASP A 24 28.90 42.57 22.15
CA ASP A 24 27.56 42.72 22.72
C ASP A 24 27.22 44.21 22.92
N GLN A 25 26.27 44.71 22.14
CA GLN A 25 25.48 45.88 22.50
C GLN A 25 24.05 45.42 22.81
N PRO A 26 23.50 45.73 23.99
CA PRO A 26 22.11 45.38 24.28
C PRO A 26 21.19 46.23 23.41
N LEU A 27 20.39 45.56 22.58
CA LEU A 27 19.27 46.15 21.87
C LEU A 27 18.29 46.69 22.91
N THR A 28 18.10 48.00 22.93
CA THR A 28 16.98 48.64 23.62
C THR A 28 15.67 48.11 23.03
N GLU A 29 14.92 47.33 23.81
CA GLU A 29 13.57 46.91 23.48
C GLU A 29 12.63 48.13 23.48
N GLU A 30 12.28 48.60 22.28
CA GLU A 30 11.04 49.35 22.12
C GLU A 30 9.86 48.38 22.27
N PRO A 31 8.76 48.77 22.97
CA PRO A 31 7.60 47.91 23.10
C PRO A 31 6.91 47.79 21.74
N GLN A 32 7.22 46.72 21.01
CA GLN A 32 6.47 46.33 19.83
C GLN A 32 5.06 45.92 20.28
N THR A 33 4.11 46.83 20.16
CA THR A 33 2.70 46.48 20.07
C THR A 33 2.53 45.51 18.91
N SER A 34 2.45 44.22 19.23
CA SER A 34 2.13 43.13 18.31
C SER A 34 0.72 43.37 17.74
N VAL A 35 0.64 44.16 16.68
CA VAL A 35 -0.51 44.14 15.80
C VAL A 35 -0.44 42.80 15.07
N ALA A 36 -1.27 41.84 15.50
CA ALA A 36 -1.39 40.56 14.82
C ALA A 36 -1.61 40.81 13.32
N ALA A 37 -0.74 40.25 12.49
CA ALA A 37 -0.90 40.32 11.04
C ALA A 37 -2.32 39.81 10.68
N PRO A 38 -3.07 40.51 9.83
CA PRO A 38 -4.42 40.08 9.48
C PRO A 38 -4.37 38.66 8.91
N ALA A 39 -5.26 37.80 9.41
CA ALA A 39 -5.36 36.42 8.92
C ALA A 39 -5.53 36.44 7.39
N PRO A 40 -4.74 35.67 6.62
CA PRO A 40 -4.73 35.75 5.16
C PRO A 40 -6.04 35.30 4.48
N CYS A 41 -7.03 34.83 5.26
CA CYS A 41 -8.37 34.50 4.80
C CYS A 41 -9.38 34.92 5.88
N ALA A 42 -10.38 35.73 5.52
CA ALA A 42 -11.43 36.17 6.45
C ALA A 42 -12.44 35.07 6.79
N ASP A 43 -12.51 34.02 5.95
CA ASP A 43 -13.40 32.89 6.19
C ASP A 43 -12.73 31.84 7.09
N PRO A 44 -13.31 31.52 8.26
CA PRO A 44 -12.69 30.61 9.22
C PRO A 44 -12.60 29.16 8.72
N VAL A 45 -13.52 28.72 7.86
CA VAL A 45 -13.53 27.35 7.32
C VAL A 45 -12.45 27.21 6.24
N ALA A 46 -12.34 28.18 5.34
CA ALA A 46 -11.27 28.25 4.34
C ALA A 46 -9.90 28.40 4.99
N HIS A 47 -9.78 29.26 6.01
CA HIS A 47 -8.54 29.41 6.78
C HIS A 47 -8.11 28.08 7.40
N TRP A 48 -9.04 27.38 8.05
CA TRP A 48 -8.74 26.06 8.61
C TRP A 48 -8.30 25.06 7.54
N LEU A 49 -9.00 24.98 6.41
CA LEU A 49 -8.61 24.08 5.30
C LEU A 49 -7.19 24.37 4.79
N LEU A 50 -6.73 25.62 4.84
CA LEU A 50 -5.41 26.05 4.38
C LEU A 50 -4.28 25.80 5.38
N ILE A 51 -4.58 25.69 6.68
CA ILE A 51 -3.62 25.53 7.76
C ILE A 51 -3.79 24.13 8.38
N ASP A 52 -4.54 24.04 9.48
CA ASP A 52 -4.71 22.82 10.28
C ASP A 52 -5.35 21.64 9.50
N GLY A 53 -6.18 21.94 8.50
CA GLY A 53 -6.81 20.93 7.65
C GLY A 53 -5.78 20.12 6.85
N ARG A 54 -4.71 20.78 6.40
CA ARG A 54 -3.61 20.12 5.67
C ARG A 54 -2.75 19.26 6.57
N GLU A 55 -2.71 19.57 7.87
CA GLU A 55 -1.93 18.84 8.87
C GLU A 55 -2.66 17.60 9.41
N GLN A 56 -3.94 17.41 9.06
CA GLN A 56 -4.68 16.21 9.44
C GLN A 56 -3.93 14.96 8.99
N LYS A 57 -3.93 13.91 9.84
CA LYS A 57 -3.19 12.66 9.58
C LYS A 57 -3.93 11.69 8.66
N SER A 58 -5.25 11.83 8.53
CA SER A 58 -6.07 10.97 7.67
C SER A 58 -7.12 11.76 6.86
N SER A 59 -7.67 11.15 5.82
CA SER A 59 -8.64 11.82 4.93
C SER A 59 -9.98 11.98 5.66
N GLU A 60 -10.28 11.04 6.55
CA GLU A 60 -11.35 11.12 7.53
C GLU A 60 -11.18 12.35 8.43
N GLY A 61 -9.99 12.57 9.00
CA GLY A 61 -9.73 13.74 9.84
C GLY A 61 -9.92 15.07 9.10
N LEU A 62 -9.48 15.15 7.84
CA LEU A 62 -9.74 16.32 6.97
C LEU A 62 -11.24 16.53 6.76
N ILE A 63 -11.97 15.48 6.38
CA ILE A 63 -13.41 15.54 6.08
C ILE A 63 -14.22 15.88 7.33
N GLU A 64 -13.92 15.24 8.46
CA GLU A 64 -14.59 15.47 9.74
C GLU A 64 -14.37 16.91 10.23
N GLY A 65 -13.12 17.37 10.19
CA GLY A 65 -12.77 18.73 10.59
C GLY A 65 -13.40 19.80 9.70
N PHE A 66 -13.55 19.52 8.39
CA PHE A 66 -14.25 20.39 7.45
C PHE A 66 -15.76 20.44 7.74
N CYS A 67 -16.40 19.27 7.89
CA CYS A 67 -17.83 19.18 8.15
C CYS A 67 -18.23 19.81 9.48
N ARG A 68 -17.44 19.59 10.55
CA ARG A 68 -17.69 20.20 11.87
C ARG A 68 -17.63 21.72 11.80
N ARG A 69 -16.62 22.29 11.12
CA ARG A 69 -16.48 23.74 10.97
C ARG A 69 -17.58 24.38 10.15
N LEU A 70 -18.08 23.70 9.12
CA LEU A 70 -19.29 24.13 8.42
C LEU A 70 -20.48 24.23 9.38
N VAL A 71 -20.72 23.19 10.18
CA VAL A 71 -21.84 23.21 11.15
C VAL A 71 -21.64 24.29 12.21
N GLU A 72 -20.43 24.44 12.75
CA GLU A 72 -20.08 25.47 13.74
C GLU A 72 -20.22 26.89 13.19
N SER A 73 -20.00 27.10 11.87
CA SER A 73 -20.24 28.37 11.20
C SER A 73 -21.72 28.62 10.88
N GLY A 74 -22.63 27.75 11.33
CA GLY A 74 -24.07 27.85 11.10
C GLY A 74 -24.56 27.32 9.75
N PHE A 75 -23.69 26.67 8.95
CA PHE A 75 -24.09 26.07 7.69
C PHE A 75 -24.99 24.83 7.95
N PRO A 76 -26.16 24.70 7.30
CA PRO A 76 -27.18 23.70 7.66
C PRO A 76 -26.87 22.30 7.09
N LEU A 77 -25.67 21.79 7.35
CA LEU A 77 -25.21 20.46 6.93
C LEU A 77 -25.77 19.39 7.87
N PHE A 78 -26.47 18.41 7.30
CA PHE A 78 -26.90 17.21 7.99
C PHE A 78 -26.03 16.01 7.63
N ARG A 79 -25.71 15.87 6.34
CA ARG A 79 -24.96 14.74 5.79
C ARG A 79 -23.97 15.22 4.74
N PHE A 80 -22.77 14.67 4.76
CA PHE A 80 -21.72 14.90 3.76
C PHE A 80 -21.22 13.57 3.23
N PHE A 81 -20.96 13.53 1.93
CA PHE A 81 -20.39 12.39 1.24
C PHE A 81 -19.33 12.87 0.27
N VAL A 82 -18.20 12.15 0.20
CA VAL A 82 -17.25 12.29 -0.90
C VAL A 82 -16.75 10.90 -1.28
N SER A 83 -16.71 10.62 -2.58
CA SER A 83 -16.08 9.42 -3.12
C SER A 83 -14.82 9.79 -3.88
N VAL A 84 -13.71 9.14 -3.55
CA VAL A 84 -12.45 9.26 -4.26
C VAL A 84 -12.13 7.96 -4.98
N ARG A 85 -11.74 8.02 -6.24
CA ARG A 85 -11.21 6.85 -6.95
C ARG A 85 -9.82 6.52 -6.41
N THR A 86 -9.47 5.24 -6.40
CA THR A 86 -8.16 4.77 -5.93
C THR A 86 -7.43 4.00 -7.04
N LEU A 87 -6.12 3.84 -6.90
CA LEU A 87 -5.28 2.98 -7.75
C LEU A 87 -4.86 1.69 -7.00
N HIS A 88 -5.74 1.16 -6.16
CA HIS A 88 -5.52 -0.12 -5.49
C HIS A 88 -6.00 -1.29 -6.37
N PRO A 89 -5.28 -2.43 -6.45
CA PRO A 89 -5.66 -3.57 -7.31
C PRO A 89 -7.07 -4.12 -7.06
N GLN A 90 -7.53 -4.06 -5.80
CA GLN A 90 -8.85 -4.58 -5.40
C GLN A 90 -9.91 -3.50 -5.13
N VAL A 91 -9.52 -2.23 -4.97
CA VAL A 91 -10.45 -1.15 -4.53
C VAL A 91 -10.48 -0.05 -5.58
N ALA A 92 -11.56 0.06 -6.35
CA ALA A 92 -11.73 1.13 -7.33
C ALA A 92 -12.01 2.49 -6.71
N ALA A 93 -12.75 2.53 -5.60
CA ALA A 93 -13.12 3.78 -4.97
C ALA A 93 -13.28 3.64 -3.46
N GLN A 94 -13.13 4.76 -2.75
CA GLN A 94 -13.38 4.87 -1.32
C GLN A 94 -14.43 5.95 -1.10
N GLY A 95 -15.56 5.56 -0.50
CA GLY A 95 -16.62 6.48 -0.10
C GLY A 95 -16.48 6.87 1.36
N PHE A 96 -16.45 8.17 1.63
CA PHE A 96 -16.46 8.72 2.99
C PHE A 96 -17.83 9.31 3.27
N HIS A 97 -18.46 8.86 4.34
CA HIS A 97 -19.79 9.31 4.74
C HIS A 97 -19.75 9.91 6.15
N TRP A 98 -20.17 11.15 6.27
CA TRP A 98 -20.26 11.88 7.53
C TRP A 98 -21.70 12.32 7.78
N TRP A 99 -22.14 12.23 9.04
CA TRP A 99 -23.44 12.69 9.49
C TRP A 99 -23.28 13.56 10.74
N ARG A 100 -24.06 14.63 10.85
CA ARG A 100 -24.03 15.54 12.00
C ARG A 100 -24.38 14.84 13.33
N ASN A 101 -25.22 13.81 13.28
CA ASN A 101 -25.71 13.08 14.45
C ASN A 101 -24.93 11.79 14.75
N ARG A 102 -23.77 11.57 14.11
CA ARG A 102 -22.91 10.40 14.37
C ARG A 102 -21.53 10.86 14.82
N GLU A 103 -20.91 10.06 15.68
CA GLU A 103 -19.59 10.38 16.20
C GLU A 103 -18.46 10.15 15.19
N GLN A 104 -18.62 9.15 14.31
CA GLN A 104 -17.56 8.69 13.41
C GLN A 104 -17.97 8.71 11.94
N ILE A 105 -17.00 8.98 11.07
CA ILE A 105 -17.13 8.80 9.63
C ILE A 105 -17.23 7.32 9.30
N LYS A 106 -18.14 6.96 8.39
CA LYS A 106 -18.18 5.63 7.78
C LYS A 106 -17.39 5.65 6.48
N ILE A 107 -16.40 4.77 6.39
CA ILE A 107 -15.62 4.54 5.17
C ILE A 107 -16.16 3.28 4.49
N VAL A 108 -16.39 3.33 3.19
CA VAL A 108 -16.87 2.20 2.40
C VAL A 108 -15.94 2.00 1.19
N PRO A 109 -15.07 0.96 1.20
CA PRO A 109 -14.33 0.58 0.01
C PRO A 109 -15.29 0.02 -1.05
N ARG A 110 -14.96 0.24 -2.32
CA ARG A 110 -15.71 -0.25 -3.48
C ARG A 110 -14.77 -0.99 -4.41
N GLU A 111 -15.16 -2.20 -4.80
CA GLU A 111 -14.40 -3.05 -5.71
C GLU A 111 -14.52 -2.56 -7.17
N HIS A 112 -13.66 -3.06 -8.07
CA HIS A 112 -13.60 -2.58 -9.46
C HIS A 112 -14.90 -2.77 -10.27
N GLY A 113 -15.74 -3.74 -9.90
CA GLY A 113 -17.06 -3.97 -10.53
C GLY A 113 -18.14 -2.94 -10.18
N ILE A 114 -17.88 -2.01 -9.25
CA ILE A 114 -18.90 -1.07 -8.74
C ILE A 114 -19.55 -0.22 -9.84
N TYR A 115 -18.85 0.05 -10.94
CA TYR A 115 -19.35 0.89 -12.03
C TYR A 115 -20.35 0.17 -12.96
N GLU A 116 -20.51 -1.14 -12.79
CA GLU A 116 -21.48 -1.97 -13.53
C GLU A 116 -22.72 -2.28 -12.68
N GLU A 117 -22.67 -2.03 -11.37
CA GLU A 117 -23.76 -2.30 -10.45
C GLU A 117 -24.93 -1.31 -10.61
N PRO A 118 -26.19 -1.76 -10.46
CA PRO A 118 -27.37 -0.88 -10.46
C PRO A 118 -27.26 0.29 -9.48
N ALA A 119 -26.65 0.06 -8.31
CA ALA A 119 -26.42 1.09 -7.30
C ALA A 119 -25.59 2.28 -7.81
N TYR A 120 -24.70 2.07 -8.79
CA TYR A 120 -23.99 3.14 -9.48
C TYR A 120 -24.74 3.63 -10.72
N LEU A 121 -25.27 2.71 -11.53
CA LEU A 121 -25.93 3.04 -12.80
C LEU A 121 -27.14 3.96 -12.63
N ASP A 122 -27.86 3.81 -11.52
CA ASP A 122 -29.04 4.59 -11.13
C ASP A 122 -28.70 5.71 -10.12
N SER A 123 -27.43 6.07 -9.98
CA SER A 123 -26.97 7.11 -9.06
C SER A 123 -26.76 8.46 -9.75
N PRO A 124 -27.02 9.60 -9.06
CA PRO A 124 -26.66 10.92 -9.58
C PRO A 124 -25.15 11.07 -9.83
N ILE A 125 -24.33 10.25 -9.14
CA ILE A 125 -22.86 10.21 -9.31
C ILE A 125 -22.47 9.89 -10.76
N ARG A 126 -23.19 8.97 -11.41
CA ARG A 126 -22.91 8.59 -12.81
C ARG A 126 -23.05 9.78 -13.76
N LEU A 127 -24.10 10.59 -13.58
CA LEU A 127 -24.34 11.76 -14.43
C LEU A 127 -23.20 12.78 -14.31
N LEU A 128 -22.63 12.94 -13.11
CA LEU A 128 -21.48 13.80 -12.85
C LEU A 128 -20.19 13.22 -13.43
N HIS A 129 -19.93 11.91 -13.25
CA HIS A 129 -18.75 11.24 -13.81
C HIS A 129 -18.75 11.26 -15.35
N GLU A 130 -19.90 11.09 -15.99
CA GLU A 130 -20.02 11.14 -17.45
C GLU A 130 -20.12 12.58 -18.00
N ARG A 131 -19.98 13.60 -17.12
CA ARG A 131 -20.10 15.03 -17.46
C ARG A 131 -21.40 15.39 -18.19
N ARG A 132 -22.48 14.64 -17.94
CA ARG A 132 -23.81 14.96 -18.49
C ARG A 132 -24.41 16.20 -17.83
N VAL A 133 -24.02 16.45 -16.58
CA VAL A 133 -24.40 17.62 -15.78
C VAL A 133 -23.22 18.10 -14.93
N ASN A 134 -23.25 19.37 -14.52
CA ASN A 134 -22.25 19.97 -13.64
C ASN A 134 -22.68 20.00 -12.16
N GLU A 135 -23.96 19.70 -11.89
CA GLU A 135 -24.51 19.56 -10.55
C GLU A 135 -25.82 18.78 -10.59
N VAL A 136 -26.17 18.14 -9.48
CA VAL A 136 -27.50 17.57 -9.26
C VAL A 136 -28.03 18.13 -7.94
N ARG A 137 -29.09 18.94 -8.00
CA ARG A 137 -29.80 19.43 -6.81
C ARG A 137 -31.24 18.94 -6.80
N ARG A 138 -31.72 18.51 -5.64
CA ARG A 138 -33.12 18.09 -5.43
C ARG A 138 -33.61 18.66 -4.10
N ARG A 139 -34.65 19.51 -4.16
CA ARG A 139 -35.36 20.01 -2.98
C ARG A 139 -36.41 18.97 -2.56
N ILE A 140 -35.98 17.98 -1.81
CA ILE A 140 -36.78 16.79 -1.43
C ILE A 140 -38.08 17.15 -0.71
N GLU A 141 -38.11 18.27 0.02
CA GLU A 141 -39.31 18.79 0.71
C GLU A 141 -40.40 19.29 -0.26
N ASP A 142 -40.02 19.77 -1.45
CA ASP A 142 -40.97 20.22 -2.46
C ASP A 142 -41.68 19.01 -3.10
N PRO A 143 -43.01 18.89 -2.99
CA PRO A 143 -43.77 17.78 -3.59
C PRO A 143 -43.62 17.65 -5.11
N ALA A 144 -43.25 18.74 -5.80
CA ALA A 144 -43.01 18.73 -7.25
C ALA A 144 -41.63 18.19 -7.64
N THR A 145 -40.71 18.00 -6.68
CA THR A 145 -39.35 17.51 -6.96
C THR A 145 -39.39 16.04 -7.40
N PRO A 146 -38.77 15.69 -8.55
CA PRO A 146 -38.69 14.30 -8.98
C PRO A 146 -37.78 13.50 -8.02
N ILE A 147 -38.25 12.31 -7.65
CA ILE A 147 -37.47 11.31 -6.88
C ILE A 147 -36.92 10.29 -7.88
N ASP A 148 -35.97 10.75 -8.69
CA ASP A 148 -35.42 10.07 -9.85
C ASP A 148 -34.23 9.15 -9.55
N PHE A 149 -33.72 9.15 -8.30
CA PHE A 149 -32.64 8.27 -7.86
C PHE A 149 -33.03 7.51 -6.57
N PRO A 150 -32.65 6.23 -6.41
CA PRO A 150 -32.94 5.45 -5.20
C PRO A 150 -32.49 6.14 -3.91
N ILE A 151 -31.31 6.76 -3.90
CA ILE A 151 -30.77 7.47 -2.74
C ILE A 151 -31.69 8.60 -2.24
N LEU A 152 -32.48 9.24 -3.10
CA LEU A 152 -33.40 10.30 -2.69
C LEU A 152 -34.57 9.75 -1.86
N LYS A 153 -34.95 8.48 -2.06
CA LYS A 153 -35.98 7.82 -1.24
C LYS A 153 -35.47 7.61 0.19
N ASP A 154 -34.23 7.13 0.31
CA ASP A 154 -33.57 6.92 1.61
C ASP A 154 -33.38 8.26 2.34
N LEU A 155 -32.90 9.29 1.64
CA LEU A 155 -32.72 10.63 2.21
C LEU A 155 -34.06 11.24 2.67
N LYS A 156 -35.14 11.07 1.90
CA LYS A 156 -36.47 11.53 2.29
C LYS A 156 -36.96 10.83 3.57
N ALA A 157 -36.72 9.52 3.70
CA ALA A 157 -37.05 8.77 4.91
C ALA A 157 -36.20 9.20 6.13
N GLU A 158 -34.97 9.67 5.90
CA GLU A 158 -34.09 10.27 6.91
C GLU A 158 -34.51 11.71 7.31
N GLY A 159 -35.55 12.28 6.69
CA GLY A 159 -36.02 13.65 6.97
C GLY A 159 -35.23 14.75 6.25
N VAL A 160 -34.44 14.40 5.22
CA VAL A 160 -33.69 15.37 4.42
C VAL A 160 -34.63 16.20 3.56
N THR A 161 -34.42 17.51 3.54
CA THR A 161 -35.22 18.50 2.82
C THR A 161 -34.57 18.96 1.53
N ASP A 162 -33.24 18.89 1.43
CA ASP A 162 -32.47 19.35 0.25
C ASP A 162 -31.20 18.53 0.08
N TYR A 163 -30.86 18.23 -1.18
CA TYR A 163 -29.72 17.44 -1.59
C TYR A 163 -28.98 18.14 -2.72
N LEU A 164 -27.66 18.22 -2.63
CA LEU A 164 -26.77 18.79 -3.65
C LEU A 164 -25.58 17.86 -3.88
N ALA A 165 -25.36 17.43 -5.11
CA ALA A 165 -24.16 16.72 -5.56
C ALA A 165 -23.38 17.54 -6.59
N LEU A 166 -22.05 17.54 -6.45
CA LEU A 166 -21.10 18.31 -7.23
C LEU A 166 -19.93 17.43 -7.67
N PRO A 167 -19.33 17.68 -8.85
CA PRO A 167 -18.10 17.01 -9.24
C PRO A 167 -16.92 17.57 -8.44
N VAL A 168 -15.98 16.69 -8.10
CA VAL A 168 -14.69 17.03 -7.52
C VAL A 168 -13.64 16.63 -8.54
N LEU A 169 -12.98 17.61 -9.15
CA LEU A 169 -12.02 17.40 -10.23
C LEU A 169 -10.61 17.41 -9.66
N PHE A 170 -9.90 16.30 -9.77
CA PHE A 170 -8.48 16.25 -9.46
C PHE A 170 -7.66 16.69 -10.68
N THR A 171 -6.45 17.21 -10.44
CA THR A 171 -5.50 17.63 -11.48
C THR A 171 -5.10 16.50 -12.42
N SER A 172 -5.22 15.23 -11.99
CA SER A 172 -5.06 14.04 -12.83
C SER A 172 -6.11 13.89 -13.93
N GLY A 173 -7.18 14.69 -13.92
CA GLY A 173 -8.36 14.53 -14.78
C GLY A 173 -9.39 13.55 -14.20
N THR A 174 -9.10 12.91 -13.07
CA THR A 174 -10.06 12.04 -12.36
C THR A 174 -11.26 12.84 -11.86
N ILE A 175 -12.46 12.35 -12.18
CA ILE A 175 -13.72 12.93 -11.71
C ILE A 175 -14.19 12.11 -10.51
N ASN A 176 -14.16 12.76 -9.36
CA ASN A 176 -14.72 12.32 -8.09
C ASN A 176 -16.08 13.02 -7.87
N THR A 177 -16.80 12.62 -6.83
CA THR A 177 -18.11 13.22 -6.52
C THR A 177 -18.21 13.53 -5.04
N LEU A 178 -18.81 14.68 -4.74
CA LEU A 178 -19.16 15.11 -3.40
C LEU A 178 -20.66 15.41 -3.35
N ALA A 179 -21.30 15.09 -2.23
CA ALA A 179 -22.71 15.41 -2.01
C ALA A 179 -22.94 15.89 -0.57
N ILE A 180 -23.85 16.85 -0.42
CA ILE A 180 -24.35 17.34 0.86
C ILE A 180 -25.86 17.25 0.93
N ALA A 181 -26.37 17.12 2.16
CA ALA A 181 -27.79 17.13 2.44
C ALA A 181 -28.10 17.99 3.67
N SER A 182 -29.27 18.62 3.67
CA SER A 182 -29.81 19.39 4.80
C SER A 182 -31.10 18.76 5.31
N ASP A 183 -31.33 18.82 6.62
CA ASP A 183 -32.59 18.50 7.28
C ASP A 183 -33.34 19.76 7.73
N ARG A 184 -32.83 20.95 7.42
CA ARG A 184 -33.48 22.23 7.76
C ARG A 184 -34.69 22.45 6.85
N ALA A 185 -35.83 22.86 7.43
CA ALA A 185 -36.98 23.30 6.65
C ALA A 185 -36.57 24.39 5.64
N GLY A 186 -37.01 24.26 4.39
CA GLY A 186 -36.64 25.13 3.28
C GLY A 186 -35.26 24.86 2.66
N GLY A 187 -34.51 23.89 3.19
CA GLY A 187 -33.24 23.42 2.60
C GLY A 187 -32.12 24.47 2.62
N PHE A 188 -31.22 24.38 1.64
CA PHE A 188 -30.13 25.34 1.47
C PHE A 188 -30.59 26.60 0.72
N THR A 189 -30.20 27.76 1.22
CA THR A 189 -30.35 29.04 0.50
C THR A 189 -29.37 29.12 -0.67
N ALA A 190 -29.62 30.03 -1.61
CA ALA A 190 -28.70 30.28 -2.73
C ALA A 190 -27.32 30.78 -2.23
N GLN A 191 -27.30 31.60 -1.18
CA GLN A 191 -26.07 32.14 -0.60
C GLN A 191 -25.23 31.05 0.07
N GLU A 192 -25.86 30.14 0.82
CA GLU A 192 -25.16 28.99 1.42
C GLU A 192 -24.56 28.07 0.34
N ILE A 193 -25.29 27.82 -0.75
CA ILE A 193 -24.75 27.02 -1.86
C ILE A 193 -23.55 27.72 -2.52
N ALA A 194 -23.65 29.02 -2.77
CA ALA A 194 -22.53 29.78 -3.33
C ALA A 194 -21.32 29.76 -2.39
N TYR A 195 -21.53 29.94 -1.09
CA TYR A 195 -20.50 29.83 -0.06
C TYR A 195 -19.83 28.45 -0.07
N PHE A 196 -20.61 27.37 0.02
CA PHE A 196 -20.08 26.01 0.01
C PHE A 196 -19.29 25.71 -1.27
N LYS A 197 -19.82 26.10 -2.45
CA LYS A 197 -19.12 25.98 -3.73
C LYS A 197 -17.79 26.75 -3.75
N GLY A 198 -17.70 27.89 -3.09
CA GLY A 198 -16.46 28.64 -2.92
C GLY A 198 -15.39 27.93 -2.12
N LEU A 199 -15.79 27.04 -1.19
CA LEU A 199 -14.87 26.21 -0.40
C LEU A 199 -14.40 24.95 -1.13
N ILE A 200 -15.18 24.47 -2.11
CA ILE A 200 -14.88 23.21 -2.82
C ILE A 200 -13.48 23.20 -3.46
N PRO A 201 -12.98 24.24 -4.14
CA PRO A 201 -11.62 24.21 -4.69
C PRO A 201 -10.54 24.02 -3.63
N ILE A 202 -10.67 24.68 -2.47
CA ILE A 202 -9.69 24.57 -1.37
C ILE A 202 -9.74 23.17 -0.76
N PHE A 203 -10.95 22.68 -0.47
CA PHE A 203 -11.16 21.31 0.02
C PHE A 203 -10.64 20.27 -0.97
N THR A 204 -10.88 20.48 -2.27
CA THR A 204 -10.44 19.57 -3.35
C THR A 204 -8.93 19.45 -3.39
N ILE A 205 -8.18 20.56 -3.33
CA ILE A 205 -6.72 20.52 -3.32
C ILE A 205 -6.19 19.85 -2.05
N ALA A 206 -6.77 20.15 -0.88
CA ALA A 206 -6.37 19.50 0.37
C ALA A 206 -6.63 17.99 0.33
N LEU A 207 -7.77 17.56 -0.20
CA LEU A 207 -8.11 16.15 -0.37
C LEU A 207 -7.21 15.47 -1.42
N GLU A 208 -6.99 16.12 -2.57
CA GLU A 208 -6.17 15.59 -3.65
C GLU A 208 -4.73 15.35 -3.21
N VAL A 209 -4.08 16.32 -2.57
CA VAL A 209 -2.69 16.15 -2.06
C VAL A 209 -2.59 14.94 -1.14
N ARG A 210 -3.59 14.74 -0.28
CA ARG A 210 -3.65 13.60 0.65
C ARG A 210 -3.87 12.28 -0.08
N GLU A 211 -4.84 12.24 -1.00
CA GLU A 211 -5.14 11.04 -1.78
C GLU A 211 -3.99 10.66 -2.72
N THR A 212 -3.31 11.63 -3.34
CA THR A 212 -2.10 11.37 -4.13
C THR A 212 -0.99 10.75 -3.29
N LYS A 213 -0.75 11.27 -2.07
CA LYS A 213 0.24 10.67 -1.16
C LYS A 213 -0.17 9.26 -0.72
N ARG A 214 -1.46 9.04 -0.45
CA ARG A 214 -2.00 7.73 -0.10
C ARG A 214 -1.86 6.75 -1.26
N ILE A 215 -2.23 7.15 -2.47
CA ILE A 215 -2.08 6.37 -3.71
C ILE A 215 -0.62 6.00 -3.94
N ALA A 216 0.31 6.96 -3.83
CA ALA A 216 1.74 6.69 -3.98
C ALA A 216 2.21 5.65 -2.95
N SER A 217 1.76 5.77 -1.69
CA SER A 217 2.12 4.82 -0.65
C SER A 217 1.54 3.43 -0.90
N THR A 218 0.26 3.36 -1.27
CA THR A 218 -0.42 2.10 -1.60
C THR A 218 0.22 1.41 -2.79
N LEU A 219 0.56 2.14 -3.87
CA LEU A 219 1.24 1.57 -5.03
C LEU A 219 2.62 1.03 -4.65
N LEU A 220 3.41 1.81 -3.90
CA LEU A 220 4.73 1.37 -3.47
C LEU A 220 4.67 0.14 -2.56
N ASP A 221 3.76 0.12 -1.59
CA ASP A 221 3.57 -1.04 -0.70
C ASP A 221 3.12 -2.28 -1.51
N THR A 222 2.25 -2.10 -2.51
CA THR A 222 1.73 -3.20 -3.36
C THR A 222 2.81 -3.79 -4.27
N TYR A 223 3.64 -2.94 -4.88
CA TYR A 223 4.57 -3.36 -5.93
C TYR A 223 6.01 -3.58 -5.43
N LEU A 224 6.41 -2.96 -4.32
CA LEU A 224 7.75 -3.13 -3.72
C LEU A 224 7.71 -3.89 -2.38
N GLY A 225 6.53 -4.05 -1.76
CA GLY A 225 6.41 -4.50 -0.38
C GLY A 225 6.49 -3.34 0.61
N HIS A 226 5.97 -3.54 1.83
CA HIS A 226 5.76 -2.47 2.81
C HIS A 226 7.05 -1.73 3.22
N ASP A 227 8.11 -2.42 3.66
CA ASP A 227 9.34 -1.75 4.10
C ASP A 227 10.05 -1.02 2.96
N ALA A 228 10.25 -1.70 1.83
CA ALA A 228 10.85 -1.13 0.63
C ALA A 228 10.06 0.10 0.13
N GLY A 229 8.73 0.00 0.10
CA GLY A 229 7.84 1.10 -0.28
C GLY A 229 8.00 2.31 0.64
N GLN A 230 8.00 2.11 1.96
CA GLN A 230 8.22 3.18 2.94
C GLN A 230 9.61 3.82 2.82
N ARG A 231 10.66 3.03 2.60
CA ARG A 231 12.02 3.54 2.39
C ARG A 231 12.12 4.42 1.15
N VAL A 232 11.48 4.01 0.05
CA VAL A 232 11.42 4.80 -1.19
C VAL A 232 10.68 6.11 -0.95
N LEU A 233 9.53 6.09 -0.27
CA LEU A 233 8.79 7.30 0.12
C LEU A 233 9.61 8.27 0.98
N GLN A 234 10.49 7.74 1.82
CA GLN A 234 11.39 8.52 2.68
C GLN A 234 12.66 9.01 1.96
N GLY A 235 12.79 8.73 0.64
CA GLY A 235 13.89 9.22 -0.17
C GLY A 235 15.11 8.29 -0.23
N GLN A 236 15.01 7.04 0.22
CA GLN A 236 16.05 6.02 0.00
C GLN A 236 15.98 5.50 -1.44
N ILE A 237 16.25 6.37 -2.42
CA ILE A 237 16.08 6.11 -3.86
C ILE A 237 17.40 6.04 -4.64
N ARG A 238 18.53 6.25 -3.96
CA ARG A 238 19.84 6.27 -4.62
C ARG A 238 20.22 4.87 -5.11
N ARG A 239 20.50 4.74 -6.40
CA ARG A 239 21.02 3.50 -7.00
C ARG A 239 22.29 3.03 -6.29
N GLY A 240 22.34 1.75 -5.92
CA GLY A 240 23.45 1.16 -5.18
C GLY A 240 23.47 1.52 -3.69
N ALA A 241 22.51 2.31 -3.20
CA ALA A 241 22.29 2.44 -1.76
C ALA A 241 21.60 1.18 -1.26
N GLY A 242 22.16 0.62 -0.20
CA GLY A 242 21.64 -0.55 0.49
C GLY A 242 22.32 -0.71 1.84
N VAL A 243 21.75 -1.58 2.66
CA VAL A 243 22.28 -1.94 3.96
C VAL A 243 22.67 -3.41 3.94
N THR A 244 23.82 -3.72 4.56
CA THR A 244 24.15 -5.11 4.86
C THR A 244 23.41 -5.50 6.12
N MET A 245 22.60 -6.56 6.05
CA MET A 245 21.83 -7.03 7.20
C MET A 245 21.80 -8.56 7.27
N ALA A 246 21.61 -9.10 8.47
CA ALA A 246 21.30 -10.51 8.62
C ALA A 246 19.80 -10.73 8.36
N ALA A 247 19.46 -11.87 7.77
CA ALA A 247 18.08 -12.26 7.55
C ALA A 247 17.90 -13.78 7.59
N ALA A 248 16.73 -14.22 8.05
CA ALA A 248 16.20 -15.53 7.73
C ALA A 248 15.49 -15.43 6.37
N ILE A 249 15.99 -16.16 5.39
CA ILE A 249 15.56 -16.15 4.01
C ILE A 249 14.55 -17.26 3.81
N PHE A 250 13.43 -16.91 3.20
CA PHE A 250 12.37 -17.80 2.78
C PHE A 250 12.33 -17.80 1.24
N TYR A 251 12.53 -18.97 0.64
CA TYR A 251 12.40 -19.13 -0.80
C TYR A 251 11.50 -20.31 -1.10
N CYS A 252 10.50 -20.14 -1.95
CA CYS A 252 9.67 -21.25 -2.42
C CYS A 252 9.46 -21.21 -3.92
N ASP A 253 9.22 -22.37 -4.51
CA ASP A 253 9.05 -22.58 -5.95
C ASP A 253 8.01 -23.67 -6.21
N LEU A 254 7.15 -23.48 -7.21
CA LEU A 254 6.16 -24.50 -7.57
C LEU A 254 6.84 -25.65 -8.33
N ARG A 255 6.44 -26.88 -8.02
CA ARG A 255 6.95 -28.05 -8.72
C ARG A 255 6.11 -28.33 -9.95
N GLY A 256 6.78 -28.54 -11.06
CA GLY A 256 6.11 -28.92 -12.31
C GLY A 256 5.26 -27.80 -12.91
N PHE A 257 5.41 -26.56 -12.45
CA PHE A 257 4.62 -25.43 -12.95
C PHE A 257 4.74 -25.24 -14.45
N THR A 258 5.95 -25.37 -15.02
CA THR A 258 6.14 -25.25 -16.47
C THR A 258 5.20 -26.17 -17.24
N ALA A 259 5.20 -27.47 -16.91
CA ALA A 259 4.32 -28.44 -17.56
C ALA A 259 2.83 -28.18 -17.27
N LEU A 260 2.49 -27.73 -16.06
CA LEU A 260 1.12 -27.36 -15.70
C LEU A 260 0.63 -26.18 -16.56
N SER A 261 1.43 -25.13 -16.67
CA SER A 261 1.11 -23.89 -17.40
C SER A 261 0.94 -24.09 -18.90
N GLU A 262 1.66 -25.04 -19.50
CA GLU A 262 1.52 -25.38 -20.94
C GLU A 262 0.16 -25.99 -21.29
N SER A 263 -0.54 -26.54 -20.30
CA SER A 263 -1.83 -27.21 -20.48
C SER A 263 -3.05 -26.34 -20.12
N MET A 264 -2.82 -25.10 -19.65
CA MET A 264 -3.85 -24.21 -19.12
C MET A 264 -4.08 -22.98 -19.99
N ALA A 265 -5.29 -22.42 -19.95
CA ALA A 265 -5.54 -21.12 -20.56
C ALA A 265 -4.79 -20.01 -19.78
N PRO A 266 -4.31 -18.95 -20.44
CA PRO A 266 -3.53 -17.88 -19.78
C PRO A 266 -4.21 -17.26 -18.54
N ASP A 267 -5.52 -17.00 -18.61
CA ASP A 267 -6.27 -16.41 -17.50
C ASP A 267 -6.32 -17.35 -16.28
N GLN A 268 -6.44 -18.66 -16.52
CA GLN A 268 -6.43 -19.67 -15.46
C GLN A 268 -5.05 -19.82 -14.81
N VAL A 269 -3.97 -19.63 -15.57
CA VAL A 269 -2.60 -19.61 -15.01
C VAL A 269 -2.43 -18.41 -14.06
N ILE A 270 -2.97 -17.25 -14.42
CA ILE A 270 -2.93 -16.05 -13.58
C ILE A 270 -3.71 -16.27 -12.29
N GLU A 271 -4.93 -16.80 -12.37
CA GLU A 271 -5.74 -17.14 -11.19
C GLU A 271 -5.02 -18.14 -10.27
N LEU A 272 -4.46 -19.21 -10.85
CA LEU A 272 -3.69 -20.21 -10.11
C LEU A 272 -2.48 -19.61 -9.40
N LEU A 273 -1.73 -18.75 -10.06
CA LEU A 273 -0.58 -18.05 -9.47
C LEU A 273 -1.03 -17.11 -8.34
N ASN A 274 -2.12 -16.38 -8.52
CA ASN A 274 -2.65 -15.48 -7.49
C ASN A 274 -3.07 -16.26 -6.24
N ASP A 275 -3.78 -17.37 -6.39
CA ASP A 275 -4.20 -18.23 -5.28
C ASP A 275 -2.99 -18.85 -4.55
N TYR A 276 -2.02 -19.36 -5.31
CA TYR A 276 -0.79 -19.91 -4.76
C TYR A 276 0.03 -18.87 -4.01
N PHE A 277 0.27 -17.69 -4.62
CA PHE A 277 1.00 -16.62 -3.96
C PHE A 277 0.24 -16.09 -2.75
N GLY A 278 -1.09 -16.07 -2.76
CA GLY A 278 -1.92 -15.78 -1.59
C GLY A 278 -1.61 -16.72 -0.42
N CYS A 279 -1.51 -18.03 -0.68
CA CYS A 279 -1.17 -19.03 0.34
C CYS A 279 0.24 -18.83 0.92
N MET A 280 1.20 -18.44 0.08
CA MET A 280 2.62 -18.30 0.48
C MET A 280 2.91 -16.96 1.15
N ALA A 281 2.40 -15.86 0.58
CA ALA A 281 2.72 -14.50 1.01
C ALA A 281 1.99 -14.10 2.31
N ALA A 282 0.72 -14.49 2.47
CA ALA A 282 -0.08 -14.04 3.61
C ALA A 282 0.51 -14.43 4.97
N PRO A 283 0.98 -15.68 5.20
CA PRO A 283 1.63 -16.04 6.46
C PRO A 283 2.94 -15.31 6.72
N VAL A 284 3.72 -15.06 5.66
CA VAL A 284 4.98 -14.30 5.76
C VAL A 284 4.70 -12.87 6.23
N GLN A 285 3.77 -12.18 5.57
CA GLN A 285 3.40 -10.81 5.92
C GLN A 285 2.77 -10.71 7.31
N ALA A 286 1.86 -11.63 7.66
CA ALA A 286 1.20 -11.67 8.96
C ALA A 286 2.16 -11.86 10.13
N LEU A 287 3.33 -12.45 9.87
CA LEU A 287 4.38 -12.70 10.86
C LEU A 287 5.55 -11.71 10.76
N GLY A 288 5.36 -10.59 10.06
CA GLY A 288 6.34 -9.50 9.97
C GLY A 288 7.52 -9.78 9.03
N GLY A 289 7.40 -10.76 8.15
CA GLY A 289 8.33 -10.97 7.05
C GLY A 289 8.02 -10.06 5.87
N GLU A 290 9.03 -9.84 5.03
CA GLU A 290 8.95 -9.01 3.83
C GLU A 290 9.01 -9.89 2.59
N VAL A 291 7.92 -9.92 1.83
CA VAL A 291 7.90 -10.51 0.48
C VAL A 291 8.55 -9.52 -0.46
N LEU A 292 9.69 -9.90 -1.04
CA LEU A 292 10.52 -8.99 -1.83
C LEU A 292 10.12 -9.01 -3.30
N LYS A 293 9.93 -10.22 -3.85
CA LYS A 293 9.52 -10.38 -5.25
C LYS A 293 9.01 -11.77 -5.55
N PHE A 294 8.26 -11.83 -6.64
CA PHE A 294 7.90 -13.05 -7.35
C PHE A 294 8.82 -13.22 -8.56
N ILE A 295 9.29 -14.44 -8.80
CA ILE A 295 10.24 -14.78 -9.87
C ILE A 295 9.65 -15.95 -10.66
N GLY A 296 8.84 -15.67 -11.68
CA GLY A 296 8.02 -16.70 -12.30
C GLY A 296 6.99 -17.22 -11.29
N ASP A 297 7.08 -18.49 -10.95
CA ASP A 297 6.31 -19.22 -9.95
C ASP A 297 7.00 -19.33 -8.57
N ALA A 298 8.18 -18.73 -8.44
CA ALA A 298 8.89 -18.66 -7.18
C ALA A 298 8.60 -17.38 -6.38
N MET A 299 8.73 -17.45 -5.06
CA MET A 299 8.65 -16.30 -4.16
C MET A 299 9.92 -16.21 -3.30
N LEU A 300 10.48 -15.00 -3.22
CA LEU A 300 11.58 -14.67 -2.31
C LEU A 300 11.08 -13.72 -1.22
N ALA A 301 11.27 -14.12 0.03
CA ALA A 301 10.95 -13.32 1.20
C ALA A 301 12.05 -13.40 2.26
N ILE A 302 12.02 -12.47 3.20
CA ILE A 302 12.98 -12.40 4.30
C ILE A 302 12.31 -12.05 5.62
N PHE A 303 12.95 -12.45 6.71
CA PHE A 303 12.70 -11.96 8.05
C PHE A 303 13.99 -11.26 8.50
N PRO A 304 14.02 -9.92 8.53
CA PRO A 304 15.19 -9.16 8.97
C PRO A 304 15.62 -9.54 10.39
N ILE A 305 16.93 -9.55 10.64
CA ILE A 305 17.53 -9.88 11.94
C ILE A 305 18.37 -8.67 12.38
N ALA A 306 17.93 -7.99 13.44
CA ALA A 306 18.61 -6.84 14.02
C ALA A 306 19.87 -7.22 14.82
N ASP A 307 19.80 -8.29 15.62
CA ASP A 307 20.88 -8.80 16.46
C ASP A 307 20.78 -10.32 16.68
N ASP A 308 21.70 -10.90 17.47
CA ASP A 308 21.73 -12.34 17.71
C ASP A 308 20.55 -12.88 18.53
N LEU A 309 19.94 -12.08 19.42
CA LEU A 309 18.71 -12.47 20.11
C LEU A 309 17.50 -12.46 19.16
N ASP A 310 17.54 -11.56 18.18
CA ASP A 310 16.57 -11.50 17.09
C ASP A 310 16.70 -12.67 16.11
N ARG A 311 17.90 -13.23 15.90
CA ARG A 311 18.13 -14.36 14.99
C ARG A 311 17.23 -15.54 15.30
N ASP A 312 17.19 -15.92 16.56
CA ASP A 312 16.41 -17.04 17.06
C ASP A 312 14.91 -16.83 16.87
N ARG A 313 14.44 -15.61 17.16
CA ARG A 313 13.06 -15.21 16.93
C ARG A 313 12.73 -15.26 15.44
N ALA A 314 13.55 -14.68 14.58
CA ALA A 314 13.34 -14.64 13.15
C ALA A 314 13.29 -16.06 12.54
N CYS A 315 14.19 -16.96 12.92
CA CYS A 315 14.17 -18.36 12.47
C CYS A 315 12.88 -19.08 12.88
N ARG A 316 12.47 -18.99 14.16
CA ARG A 316 11.23 -19.63 14.63
C ARG A 316 9.97 -19.03 13.98
N THR A 317 9.94 -17.71 13.81
CA THR A 317 8.85 -17.01 13.12
C THR A 317 8.77 -17.39 11.64
N ALA A 318 9.91 -17.46 10.94
CA ALA A 318 9.98 -17.90 9.55
C ALA A 318 9.53 -19.36 9.38
N LEU A 319 9.93 -20.25 10.30
CA LEU A 319 9.46 -21.64 10.31
C LEU A 319 7.94 -21.71 10.52
N LYS A 320 7.40 -20.92 11.45
CA LYS A 320 5.95 -20.82 11.67
C LYS A 320 5.22 -20.35 10.41
N ALA A 321 5.74 -19.33 9.72
CA ALA A 321 5.19 -18.84 8.45
C ALA A 321 5.20 -19.94 7.38
N ALA A 322 6.31 -20.68 7.27
CA ALA A 322 6.42 -21.79 6.33
C ALA A 322 5.38 -22.89 6.61
N ARG A 323 5.19 -23.28 7.87
CA ARG A 323 4.15 -24.28 8.23
C ARG A 323 2.75 -23.78 7.89
N GLN A 324 2.43 -22.53 8.21
CA GLN A 324 1.14 -21.91 7.87
C GLN A 324 0.92 -21.84 6.34
N ALA A 325 1.96 -21.53 5.56
CA ALA A 325 1.89 -21.50 4.11
C ALA A 325 1.65 -22.90 3.51
N LEU A 326 2.30 -23.93 4.06
CA LEU A 326 2.06 -25.32 3.64
C LEU A 326 0.63 -25.77 3.98
N THR A 327 0.10 -25.40 5.16
CA THR A 327 -1.29 -25.67 5.54
C THR A 327 -2.28 -24.97 4.61
N ALA A 328 -2.10 -23.67 4.32
CA ALA A 328 -2.95 -22.94 3.39
C ALA A 328 -2.94 -23.55 1.98
N LEU A 329 -1.77 -24.02 1.52
CA LEU A 329 -1.67 -24.74 0.24
C LEU A 329 -2.43 -26.08 0.28
N ASP A 330 -2.41 -26.80 1.40
CA ASP A 330 -3.14 -28.05 1.56
C ASP A 330 -4.66 -27.84 1.53
N GLU A 331 -5.13 -26.73 2.10
CA GLU A 331 -6.53 -26.28 2.02
C GLU A 331 -6.92 -25.90 0.59
N LEU A 332 -6.10 -25.11 -0.12
CA LEU A 332 -6.31 -24.81 -1.53
C LEU A 332 -6.40 -26.09 -2.37
N ASN A 333 -5.50 -27.05 -2.13
CA ASN A 333 -5.48 -28.34 -2.81
C ASN A 333 -6.69 -29.22 -2.49
N LEU A 334 -7.36 -29.04 -1.35
CA LEU A 334 -8.62 -29.72 -1.07
C LEU A 334 -9.71 -29.22 -2.04
N GLY A 335 -9.88 -27.90 -2.15
CA GLY A 335 -10.84 -27.30 -3.08
C GLY A 335 -10.55 -27.66 -4.55
N ARG A 336 -9.27 -27.64 -4.95
CA ARG A 336 -8.85 -28.06 -6.30
C ARG A 336 -9.23 -29.51 -6.60
N ARG A 337 -9.02 -30.42 -5.65
CA ARG A 337 -9.42 -31.84 -5.81
C ARG A 337 -10.92 -32.00 -5.94
N GLU A 338 -11.70 -31.27 -5.15
CA GLU A 338 -13.17 -31.28 -5.24
C GLU A 338 -13.66 -30.75 -6.59
N ALA A 339 -12.94 -29.80 -7.18
CA ALA A 339 -13.18 -29.27 -8.53
C ALA A 339 -12.64 -30.16 -9.66
N GLY A 340 -11.97 -31.27 -9.35
CA GLY A 340 -11.34 -32.16 -10.35
C GLY A 340 -10.07 -31.59 -10.99
N GLU A 341 -9.45 -30.60 -10.36
CA GLU A 341 -8.22 -29.95 -10.83
C GLU A 341 -6.96 -30.60 -10.26
N ALA A 342 -5.83 -30.39 -10.94
CA ALA A 342 -4.53 -30.83 -10.44
C ALA A 342 -4.14 -30.11 -9.15
N THR A 343 -3.59 -30.85 -8.19
CA THR A 343 -3.03 -30.28 -6.95
C THR A 343 -1.67 -29.67 -7.20
N LEU A 344 -1.35 -28.64 -6.43
CA LEU A 344 -0.09 -27.93 -6.44
C LEU A 344 0.90 -28.55 -5.46
N GLU A 345 2.15 -28.70 -5.90
CA GLU A 345 3.27 -29.06 -5.02
C GLU A 345 4.29 -27.93 -4.97
N VAL A 346 4.94 -27.75 -3.82
CA VAL A 346 5.90 -26.68 -3.57
C VAL A 346 7.20 -27.25 -2.98
N GLY A 347 8.33 -26.67 -3.38
CA GLY A 347 9.60 -26.78 -2.65
C GLY A 347 9.86 -25.48 -1.90
N LEU A 348 10.21 -25.57 -0.61
CA LEU A 348 10.46 -24.43 0.26
C LEU A 348 11.80 -24.62 0.96
N ALA A 349 12.69 -23.63 0.82
CA ALA A 349 13.97 -23.59 1.51
C ALA A 349 14.08 -22.43 2.49
N LEU A 350 14.65 -22.73 3.66
CA LEU A 350 14.94 -21.78 4.71
C LEU A 350 16.44 -21.71 5.00
N HIS A 351 16.97 -20.49 5.05
CA HIS A 351 18.40 -20.28 5.33
C HIS A 351 18.62 -18.96 6.07
N THR A 352 19.57 -18.92 6.99
CA THR A 352 19.94 -17.68 7.69
C THR A 352 21.31 -17.22 7.24
N GLY A 353 21.43 -15.98 6.80
CA GLY A 353 22.69 -15.42 6.33
C GLY A 353 22.68 -13.90 6.20
N THR A 354 23.85 -13.36 5.88
CA THR A 354 24.01 -11.92 5.63
C THR A 354 23.70 -11.63 4.16
N VAL A 355 22.92 -10.58 3.93
CA VAL A 355 22.48 -10.11 2.61
C VAL A 355 22.72 -8.61 2.46
N MET A 356 22.90 -8.16 1.22
CA MET A 356 22.83 -6.74 0.88
C MET A 356 21.39 -6.44 0.46
N TYR A 357 20.70 -5.57 1.21
CA TYR A 357 19.32 -5.17 0.97
C TYR A 357 19.26 -3.73 0.48
N GLY A 358 18.71 -3.47 -0.71
CA GLY A 358 18.57 -2.11 -1.23
C GLY A 358 18.27 -2.01 -2.71
N ASN A 359 18.51 -0.82 -3.26
CA ASN A 359 18.19 -0.46 -4.65
C ASN A 359 19.23 -0.99 -5.63
N ILE A 360 18.86 -2.02 -6.39
CA ILE A 360 19.74 -2.70 -7.33
C ILE A 360 19.08 -2.72 -8.71
N GLY A 361 19.80 -2.34 -9.76
CA GLY A 361 19.25 -2.36 -11.11
C GLY A 361 19.93 -1.41 -12.10
N ALA A 362 19.22 -1.13 -13.18
CA ALA A 362 19.61 -0.19 -14.23
C ALA A 362 19.32 1.27 -13.81
N PRO A 363 19.86 2.28 -14.50
CA PRO A 363 19.59 3.69 -14.18
C PRO A 363 18.10 4.04 -14.05
N ASP A 364 17.27 3.53 -14.96
CA ASP A 364 15.83 3.86 -15.03
C ASP A 364 14.92 2.74 -14.51
N ARG A 365 15.50 1.68 -13.94
CA ARG A 365 14.77 0.53 -13.38
C ARG A 365 15.52 -0.05 -12.21
N LEU A 366 15.08 0.31 -11.01
CA LEU A 366 15.59 -0.21 -9.75
C LEU A 366 14.63 -1.27 -9.20
N ASP A 367 15.21 -2.25 -8.53
CA ASP A 367 14.54 -3.32 -7.81
C ASP A 367 15.04 -3.25 -6.36
N PHE A 368 14.10 -3.12 -5.42
CA PHE A 368 14.42 -3.09 -4.00
C PHE A 368 14.46 -4.53 -3.49
N THR A 369 15.65 -5.10 -3.38
CA THR A 369 15.81 -6.53 -3.17
C THR A 369 17.02 -6.85 -2.32
N VAL A 370 17.05 -8.09 -1.84
CA VAL A 370 18.26 -8.70 -1.29
C VAL A 370 19.11 -9.35 -2.39
N ILE A 371 20.42 -9.24 -2.27
CA ILE A 371 21.41 -10.02 -3.01
C ILE A 371 22.48 -10.55 -2.06
N GLY A 372 23.16 -11.61 -2.48
CA GLY A 372 24.32 -12.13 -1.78
C GLY A 372 24.43 -13.64 -1.84
N HIS A 373 25.53 -14.16 -1.31
CA HIS A 373 25.79 -15.60 -1.27
C HIS A 373 24.67 -16.37 -0.54
N ALA A 374 24.12 -15.80 0.53
CA ALA A 374 23.06 -16.44 1.31
C ALA A 374 21.80 -16.70 0.46
N VAL A 375 21.37 -15.75 -0.38
CA VAL A 375 20.21 -15.90 -1.27
C VAL A 375 20.46 -17.02 -2.28
N ASN A 376 21.64 -17.02 -2.91
CA ASN A 376 22.03 -18.06 -3.88
C ASN A 376 22.12 -19.45 -3.23
N LEU A 377 22.52 -19.53 -1.97
CA LEU A 377 22.53 -20.78 -1.22
C LEU A 377 21.11 -21.28 -0.95
N THR A 378 20.18 -20.39 -0.58
CA THR A 378 18.78 -20.75 -0.36
C THR A 378 18.12 -21.31 -1.61
N THR A 379 18.33 -20.69 -2.78
CA THR A 379 17.76 -21.18 -4.05
C THR A 379 18.34 -22.54 -4.46
N ARG A 380 19.60 -22.83 -4.08
CA ARG A 380 20.21 -24.16 -4.29
C ARG A 380 19.68 -25.20 -3.31
N LEU A 381 19.43 -24.80 -2.06
CA LEU A 381 18.81 -25.67 -1.05
C LEU A 381 17.41 -26.10 -1.48
N GLU A 382 16.60 -25.19 -2.05
CA GLU A 382 15.25 -25.52 -2.53
C GLU A 382 15.27 -26.70 -3.51
N ARG A 383 16.26 -26.78 -4.39
CA ARG A 383 16.37 -27.88 -5.37
C ARG A 383 16.52 -29.25 -4.71
N LEU A 384 17.01 -29.32 -3.46
CA LEU A 384 17.08 -30.56 -2.70
C LEU A 384 15.70 -31.05 -2.25
N CYS A 385 14.70 -30.17 -2.15
CA CYS A 385 13.35 -30.57 -1.77
C CYS A 385 12.84 -31.71 -2.68
N ARG A 386 13.08 -31.62 -4.00
CA ARG A 386 12.72 -32.68 -4.96
C ARG A 386 13.53 -33.95 -4.74
N GLN A 387 14.85 -33.81 -4.60
CA GLN A 387 15.77 -34.93 -4.43
C GLN A 387 15.56 -35.70 -3.12
N LEU A 388 14.99 -35.06 -2.11
CA LEU A 388 14.73 -35.63 -0.78
C LEU A 388 13.27 -36.00 -0.56
N GLY A 389 12.39 -35.71 -1.52
CA GLY A 389 10.95 -35.93 -1.38
C GLY A 389 10.34 -35.16 -0.21
N ARG A 390 10.88 -33.98 0.10
CA ARG A 390 10.45 -33.08 1.20
C ARG A 390 9.83 -31.82 0.64
N ARG A 391 8.81 -31.24 1.27
CA ARG A 391 8.30 -29.92 0.84
C ARG A 391 9.15 -28.80 1.44
N LEU A 392 9.72 -29.02 2.63
CA LEU A 392 10.54 -28.04 3.32
C LEU A 392 11.93 -28.58 3.64
N VAL A 393 12.95 -27.80 3.29
CA VAL A 393 14.33 -28.02 3.74
C VAL A 393 14.91 -26.75 4.35
N ALA A 394 15.92 -26.90 5.21
CA ALA A 394 16.65 -25.77 5.76
C ALA A 394 18.13 -26.06 5.92
N SER A 395 18.94 -25.00 5.91
CA SER A 395 20.35 -25.09 6.34
C SER A 395 20.46 -25.29 7.86
N GLU A 396 21.56 -25.88 8.31
CA GLU A 396 21.92 -25.98 9.74
C GLU A 396 21.81 -24.65 10.49
N ARG A 397 22.34 -23.56 9.93
CA ARG A 397 22.33 -22.24 10.56
C ARG A 397 20.92 -21.70 10.82
N PHE A 398 19.94 -22.13 10.03
CA PHE A 398 18.53 -21.83 10.24
C PHE A 398 17.88 -22.80 11.23
N ALA A 399 18.22 -24.09 11.14
CA ALA A 399 17.59 -25.14 11.94
C ALA A 399 18.01 -25.11 13.42
N SER A 400 19.25 -24.71 13.72
CA SER A 400 19.78 -24.71 15.08
C SER A 400 18.91 -23.95 16.11
N PRO A 401 18.41 -22.72 15.83
CA PRO A 401 17.48 -22.03 16.71
C PRO A 401 16.07 -22.63 16.85
N CYS A 402 15.67 -23.51 15.92
CA CYS A 402 14.36 -24.15 15.90
C CYS A 402 14.35 -25.49 16.68
N GLY A 403 15.53 -26.02 17.05
CA GLY A 403 15.66 -27.22 17.85
C GLY A 403 14.94 -28.42 17.23
N ILE A 404 14.12 -29.11 18.03
CA ILE A 404 13.46 -30.37 17.67
C ILE A 404 12.41 -30.24 16.55
N GLU A 405 12.01 -29.02 16.19
CA GLU A 405 11.08 -28.79 15.08
C GLU A 405 11.73 -29.05 13.70
N MET A 406 13.06 -29.22 13.66
CA MET A 406 13.83 -29.49 12.45
C MET A 406 14.79 -30.65 12.68
N VAL A 407 14.67 -31.71 11.88
CA VAL A 407 15.50 -32.92 12.01
C VAL A 407 16.56 -33.00 10.91
N PRO A 408 17.76 -33.53 11.20
CA PRO A 408 18.82 -33.65 10.21
C PRO A 408 18.44 -34.66 9.12
N LEU A 409 18.62 -34.29 7.86
CA LEU A 409 18.40 -35.12 6.68
C LEU A 409 19.72 -35.67 6.09
N GLY A 410 20.85 -35.04 6.42
CA GLY A 410 22.17 -35.45 5.95
C GLY A 410 23.02 -34.27 5.48
N HIS A 411 24.15 -34.58 4.86
CA HIS A 411 25.04 -33.60 4.23
C HIS A 411 24.96 -33.73 2.71
N PHE A 412 24.81 -32.61 2.02
CA PHE A 412 24.60 -32.58 0.58
C PHE A 412 25.55 -31.59 -0.10
N GLU A 413 26.12 -32.00 -1.22
CA GLU A 413 26.87 -31.09 -2.09
C GLU A 413 25.90 -30.24 -2.89
N LEU A 414 26.13 -28.93 -2.87
CA LEU A 414 25.34 -27.98 -3.65
C LEU A 414 26.20 -27.43 -4.80
N PRO A 415 25.66 -27.30 -6.03
CA PRO A 415 26.42 -26.79 -7.16
C PRO A 415 27.08 -25.44 -6.85
N GLY A 416 28.40 -25.35 -7.03
CA GLY A 416 29.16 -24.12 -6.78
C GLY A 416 29.27 -23.73 -5.30
N VAL A 417 29.13 -24.69 -4.37
CA VAL A 417 29.45 -24.55 -2.94
C VAL A 417 30.56 -25.53 -2.62
N HIS A 418 31.66 -25.03 -2.05
CA HIS A 418 32.88 -25.83 -1.84
C HIS A 418 32.77 -26.87 -0.71
N VAL A 419 31.81 -26.72 0.20
CA VAL A 419 31.64 -27.57 1.39
C VAL A 419 30.22 -28.13 1.39
N ALA A 420 30.11 -29.44 1.60
CA ALA A 420 28.81 -30.09 1.79
C ALA A 420 28.03 -29.42 2.93
N GLN A 421 26.76 -29.16 2.71
CA GLN A 421 25.89 -28.47 3.66
C GLN A 421 25.08 -29.48 4.45
N ALA A 422 25.04 -29.34 5.77
CA ALA A 422 24.07 -30.04 6.60
C ALA A 422 22.66 -29.49 6.35
N VAL A 423 21.75 -30.37 5.97
CA VAL A 423 20.37 -30.05 5.59
C VAL A 423 19.41 -30.68 6.57
N PHE A 424 18.36 -29.93 6.91
CA PHE A 424 17.33 -30.29 7.87
C PHE A 424 15.96 -30.21 7.20
N GLY A 425 14.96 -30.88 7.77
CA GLY A 425 13.57 -30.80 7.31
C GLY A 425 12.60 -31.02 8.46
N LEU A 426 11.30 -30.97 8.15
CA LEU A 426 10.26 -31.19 9.15
C LEU A 426 10.18 -32.68 9.58
N PRO A 427 9.96 -32.97 10.87
CA PRO A 427 9.91 -34.35 11.38
C PRO A 427 8.69 -35.14 10.89
N ASP A 428 7.58 -34.46 10.62
CA ASP A 428 6.30 -35.01 10.19
C ASP A 428 6.21 -35.27 8.68
N GLU A 429 7.18 -34.80 7.90
CA GLU A 429 7.28 -35.18 6.50
C GLU A 429 7.87 -36.61 6.39
N VAL A 430 7.22 -37.49 5.64
CA VAL A 430 7.80 -38.77 5.24
C VAL A 430 8.42 -38.58 3.86
N SER A 431 9.63 -39.11 3.64
CA SER A 431 10.26 -39.09 2.31
C SER A 431 9.32 -39.75 1.30
N ARG A 432 8.79 -38.98 0.35
CA ARG A 432 7.85 -39.49 -0.67
C ARG A 432 8.53 -40.33 -1.77
N LEU A 433 9.84 -40.57 -1.69
CA LEU A 433 10.65 -41.23 -2.73
C LEU A 433 10.48 -42.76 -2.83
N SER A 434 9.41 -43.33 -2.28
CA SER A 434 9.27 -44.79 -2.20
C SER A 434 7.92 -45.34 -2.63
N HIS A 435 7.21 -44.74 -3.59
CA HIS A 435 6.08 -45.39 -4.28
C HIS A 435 6.03 -44.95 -5.75
N ASP A 436 6.88 -45.56 -6.58
CA ASP A 436 6.63 -45.71 -8.01
C ASP A 436 6.92 -47.18 -8.34
N PRO A 437 5.91 -48.07 -8.39
CA PRO A 437 6.11 -49.42 -8.89
C PRO A 437 6.23 -49.36 -10.41
N ALA A 438 7.30 -49.99 -10.90
CA ALA A 438 7.70 -50.14 -12.30
C ALA A 438 6.60 -50.66 -13.24
#